data_AF-A0A970HSW4-F1
#
_entry.id   AF-A0A970HSW4-F1
#
_cell.length_a   1.000
_cell.length_b   1.000
_cell.length_c   1.000
_cell.angle_alpha   90.00
_cell.angle_beta   90.00
_cell.angle_gamma   90.00
#
_symmetry.space_group_name_H-M   'P 1'
#
loop_
_entity.id
_entity.type
_entity.pdbx_description
1 polymer ?
#
loop_
_entity_poly.entity_id
_entity_poly.type
_entity_poly.pdbx_seq_one_letter_code
_entity_poly.pdbx_strand_id
1 'polypeptide(L)' 'MSGVVELNYETITKPDIIVEDGDILTIRGHGKFIIGDIDGTTRRGRLRLCADRYI' A
#
# COMPACT_ATOMS: atom_id res chain seq x y z
N MET A 1 -15.36 7.13 8.59
CA MET A 1 -14.07 7.28 9.30
C MET A 1 -12.99 7.11 8.24
N SER A 2 -12.20 8.14 7.97
CA SER A 2 -11.02 8.04 7.12
C SER A 2 -10.05 7.06 7.78
N GLY A 3 -9.69 5.98 7.08
CA GLY A 3 -8.73 5.01 7.59
C GLY A 3 -7.40 5.69 7.83
N VAL A 4 -6.86 5.58 9.04
CA VAL A 4 -5.50 6.05 9.33
C VAL A 4 -4.55 5.02 8.70
N VAL A 5 -3.75 5.51 7.76
CA VAL A 5 -2.71 4.74 7.07
C VAL A 5 -1.37 5.36 7.42
N GLU A 6 -0.38 4.52 7.70
CA GLU A 6 1.01 4.95 7.82
C GLU A 6 1.79 4.45 6.60
N LEU A 7 2.58 5.34 6.02
CA LEU A 7 3.57 5.02 5.00
C LEU A 7 4.95 5.25 5.61
N ASN A 8 5.80 4.23 5.62
CA ASN A 8 7.14 4.29 6.21
C ASN A 8 7.14 4.88 7.63
N TYR A 9 6.18 4.45 8.46
CA TYR A 9 5.96 4.91 9.85
C TYR A 9 5.50 6.36 10.00
N GLU A 10 5.19 7.05 8.91
CA GLU A 10 4.59 8.38 8.92
C GLU A 10 3.09 8.30 8.65
N THR A 11 2.29 8.97 9.48
CA THR A 11 0.83 9.02 9.28
C THR A 11 0.49 9.84 8.05
N ILE A 12 -0.17 9.21 7.08
CA ILE A 12 -0.64 9.83 5.86
C ILE A 12 -2.14 10.08 5.93
N THR A 13 -2.56 11.29 5.60
CA THR A 13 -3.97 11.68 5.50
C THR A 13 -4.47 11.82 4.07
N LYS A 14 -3.53 11.92 3.11
CA LYS A 14 -3.81 12.07 1.68
C LYS A 14 -3.84 10.69 1.00
N PRO A 15 -4.94 10.29 0.35
CA PRO A 15 -5.09 8.93 -0.19
C PRO A 15 -4.41 8.71 -1.55
N ASP A 16 -4.02 9.76 -2.26
CA ASP A 16 -3.39 9.74 -3.59
C ASP A 16 -1.87 9.97 -3.52
N ILE A 17 -1.21 9.35 -2.54
CA ILE A 17 0.26 9.33 -2.45
C ILE A 17 0.81 8.20 -3.33
N ILE A 18 1.93 8.50 -3.99
CA ILE A 18 2.71 7.51 -4.76
C ILE A 18 3.50 6.66 -3.76
N VAL A 19 3.46 5.35 -3.97
CA VAL A 19 4.26 4.36 -3.22
C VAL A 19 5.23 3.68 -4.17
N GLU A 20 6.36 3.25 -3.64
CA GLU A 20 7.43 2.56 -4.36
C GLU A 20 7.65 1.14 -3.83
N ASP A 21 8.39 0.32 -4.60
CA ASP A 21 8.81 -1.01 -4.16
C ASP A 21 9.66 -0.90 -2.88
N GLY A 22 9.35 -1.73 -1.89
CA GLY A 22 9.95 -1.72 -0.55
C GLY A 22 9.26 -0.81 0.47
N ASP A 23 8.30 0.03 0.06
CA ASP A 23 7.58 0.89 1.01
C ASP A 23 6.77 0.07 2.03
N ILE A 24 6.75 0.55 3.26
CA ILE A 24 6.02 -0.07 4.37
C ILE A 24 4.67 0.63 4.54
N LEU A 25 3.58 -0.10 4.32
CA LEU A 25 2.22 0.40 4.50
C LEU A 25 1.57 -0.26 5.72
N THR A 26 1.25 0.52 6.75
CA THR A 26 0.47 0.05 7.90
C THR A 26 -0.95 0.59 7.81
N ILE A 27 -1.93 -0.30 7.76
CA ILE A 27 -3.35 0.05 7.70
C ILE A 27 -4.02 -0.43 8.98
N ARG A 28 -4.54 0.52 9.77
CA ARG A 28 -5.22 0.19 11.03
C ARG A 28 -6.39 -0.78 10.79
N GLY A 29 -6.35 -1.93 11.46
CA GLY A 29 -7.36 -2.98 11.35
C GLY A 29 -7.15 -3.99 10.21
N HIS A 30 -6.19 -3.75 9.31
CA HIS A 30 -5.88 -4.66 8.19
C HIS A 30 -4.49 -5.28 8.27
N GLY A 31 -3.51 -4.59 8.87
CA GLY A 31 -2.16 -5.10 9.11
C GLY A 31 -1.05 -4.22 8.52
N LYS A 32 0.15 -4.76 8.49
CA LYS A 32 1.36 -4.14 7.93
C LYS A 32 1.79 -4.88 6.67
N PHE A 33 2.10 -4.13 5.63
CA PHE A 33 2.43 -4.64 4.30
C PHE A 33 3.73 -4.02 3.81
N ILE A 34 4.53 -4.78 3.07
CA ILE A 34 5.59 -4.23 2.22
C ILE A 34 5.07 -4.23 0.78
N ILE A 35 5.13 -3.08 0.13
CA ILE A 35 4.82 -2.94 -1.29
C ILE A 35 5.91 -3.64 -2.09
N GLY A 36 5.51 -4.50 -3.02
CA GLY A 36 6.40 -5.20 -3.93
C GLY A 36 6.18 -4.77 -5.38
N ASP A 37 6.75 -5.56 -6.29
CA ASP A 37 6.70 -5.33 -7.73
C ASP A 37 5.28 -5.24 -8.32
N ILE A 38 5.19 -4.53 -9.45
CA ILE A 38 3.99 -4.44 -10.29
C ILE A 38 3.84 -5.73 -11.10
N ASP A 39 2.78 -6.49 -10.82
CA ASP A 39 2.39 -7.72 -11.50
C ASP A 39 1.47 -7.45 -12.71
N GLY A 40 1.81 -6.43 -13.49
CA GLY A 40 1.10 -6.02 -14.70
C GLY A 40 -0.21 -5.26 -14.47
N THR A 41 -1.15 -5.36 -15.42
CA THR A 41 -2.40 -4.59 -15.42
C THR A 41 -3.63 -5.46 -15.61
N THR A 42 -4.73 -5.10 -14.96
CA THR A 42 -6.06 -5.67 -15.22
C THR A 42 -6.55 -5.34 -16.64
N ARG A 43 -7.56 -6.07 -17.12
CA ARG A 43 -8.23 -5.81 -18.42
C ARG A 43 -8.79 -4.38 -18.57
N ARG A 44 -8.99 -3.66 -17.46
CA ARG A 44 -9.45 -2.25 -17.43
C ARG A 44 -8.32 -1.25 -17.11
N GLY A 45 -7.06 -1.64 -17.26
CA GLY A 45 -5.90 -0.75 -17.13
C GLY A 45 -5.46 -0.43 -15.70
N ARG A 46 -6.03 -1.07 -14.67
CA ARG A 46 -5.58 -0.90 -13.27
C ARG A 46 -4.29 -1.68 -13.03
N LEU A 47 -3.30 -1.06 -12.39
CA LEU A 47 -2.07 -1.73 -11.94
C LEU A 47 -2.40 -2.83 -10.93
N ARG A 48 -1.74 -3.98 -11.07
CA ARG A 48 -1.65 -5.02 -10.05
C ARG A 48 -0.27 -4.90 -9.41
N LEU A 49 -0.20 -5.06 -8.10
CA LEU A 49 1.06 -5.10 -7.36
C LEU A 49 1.02 -6.25 -6.37
N CYS A 50 2.18 -6.77 -6.04
CA CYS A 50 2.37 -7.69 -4.93
C CYS A 50 2.53 -6.91 -3.63
N ALA A 51 2.04 -7.46 -2.52
CA ALA A 51 2.28 -6.89 -1.20
C ALA A 51 2.40 -8.00 -0.15
N ASP A 52 3.53 -8.01 0.55
CA ASP A 52 3.81 -9.02 1.58
C ASP A 52 3.29 -8.56 2.92
N ARG A 53 2.40 -9.36 3.52
CA ARG A 53 1.81 -9.05 4.83
C ARG A 53 2.67 -9.59 5.96
N TYR A 54 3.11 -8.72 6.86
CA TYR A 54 3.65 -9.12 8.16
C TYR A 54 2.50 -9.61 9.04
N ILE A 55 2.59 -10.86 9.51
CA ILE A 55 1.63 -11.47 10.44
C ILE A 55 1.95 -11.04 11.86
#